data_AF-A0A257H238-F1
#
_entry.id   AF-A0A257H238-F1
#
_cell.length_a   1.000
_cell.length_b   1.000
_cell.length_c   1.000
_cell.angle_alpha   90.00
_cell.angle_beta   90.00
_cell.angle_gamma   90.00
#
_symmetry.space_group_name_H-M   'P 1'
#
loop_
_entity.id
_entity.type
_entity.pdbx_description
1 polymer ?
#
loop_
_entity_poly.entity_id
_entity_poly.type
_entity_poly.pdbx_seq_one_letter_code
_entity_poly.pdbx_strand_id
1 'polypeptide(L)'
;MNKIFPSATAALDGIIQDGQLLAVGGFGLCGIPEALIDALRDTGAKNLTAISNNAGVDGFGLGKLLETRQIKKMISSYVGENKEFERQYLAGELELEFTPQGTLAEKLRAGGAGIPAFFTKTGVGTIVAEGKELREFDGETYVMERSLVPDVALVKAHRADKSG
;
A
#
# COMPACT_ATOMS: atom_id res chain seq x y z
N MET A 1 22.39 1.69 18.59
CA MET A 1 22.20 1.42 17.15
C MET A 1 21.92 2.76 16.48
N ASN A 2 22.68 3.15 15.45
CA ASN A 2 22.40 4.38 14.70
C ASN A 2 21.29 4.08 13.67
N LYS A 3 20.20 4.85 13.70
CA LYS A 3 19.06 4.70 12.76
C LYS A 3 19.00 5.82 11.71
N ILE A 4 19.96 6.75 11.74
CA ILE A 4 20.04 7.86 10.79
C ILE A 4 20.93 7.45 9.63
N PHE A 5 20.37 7.48 8.42
CA PHE A 5 21.07 7.23 7.17
C PHE A 5 21.39 8.54 6.45
N PRO A 6 22.51 8.63 5.71
CA PRO A 6 22.93 9.85 5.02
C PRO A 6 22.08 10.17 3.77
N SER A 7 21.34 9.20 3.23
CA SER A 7 20.46 9.38 2.07
C SER A 7 19.37 8.30 2.04
N ALA A 8 18.30 8.54 1.27
CA ALA A 8 17.24 7.57 1.03
C ALA A 8 17.77 6.30 0.33
N THR A 9 18.67 6.44 -0.64
CA THR A 9 19.35 5.31 -1.29
C THR A 9 20.10 4.45 -0.29
N ALA A 10 20.89 5.06 0.60
CA ALA A 10 21.62 4.32 1.63
C ALA A 10 20.68 3.65 2.65
N ALA A 11 19.50 4.22 2.89
CA ALA A 11 18.50 3.62 3.77
C ALA A 11 17.80 2.40 3.15
N LEU A 12 17.74 2.29 1.82
CA LEU A 12 17.10 1.19 1.10
C LEU A 12 18.07 0.12 0.58
N ASP A 13 19.37 0.41 0.60
CA ASP A 13 20.43 -0.50 0.14
C ASP A 13 20.39 -1.84 0.90
N GLY A 14 20.35 -2.94 0.16
CA GLY A 14 20.23 -4.29 0.70
C GLY A 14 18.87 -4.65 1.34
N ILE A 15 17.92 -3.72 1.42
CA ILE A 15 16.57 -3.96 1.98
C ILE A 15 15.57 -4.33 0.88
N ILE A 16 15.61 -3.60 -0.23
CA ILE A 16 14.63 -3.74 -1.31
C ILE A 16 14.97 -4.95 -2.20
N GLN A 17 13.95 -5.75 -2.49
CA GLN A 17 14.04 -6.95 -3.33
C GLN A 17 12.81 -7.06 -4.24
N ASP A 18 12.97 -7.74 -5.38
CA ASP A 18 11.85 -8.06 -6.26
C ASP A 18 10.77 -8.84 -5.53
N GLY A 19 9.51 -8.59 -5.87
CA GLY A 19 8.37 -9.35 -5.32
C GLY A 19 7.91 -8.93 -3.92
N GLN A 20 8.57 -7.97 -3.28
CA GLN A 20 8.20 -7.53 -1.92
C GLN A 20 6.82 -6.87 -1.84
N LEU A 21 6.19 -7.04 -0.67
CA LEU A 21 5.01 -6.31 -0.25
C LEU A 21 5.43 -5.03 0.49
N LEU A 22 5.15 -3.88 -0.11
CA LEU A 22 5.51 -2.57 0.42
C LEU A 22 4.27 -1.82 0.90
N ALA A 23 4.33 -1.20 2.07
CA ALA A 23 3.35 -0.18 2.47
C ALA A 23 3.94 1.21 2.27
N VAL A 24 3.19 2.10 1.63
CA VAL A 24 3.64 3.46 1.34
C VAL A 24 2.63 4.46 1.88
N GLY A 25 3.09 5.32 2.77
CA GLY A 25 2.26 6.34 3.42
C GLY A 25 1.88 7.49 2.48
N GLY A 26 0.80 8.18 2.86
CA GLY A 26 0.29 9.37 2.19
C GLY A 26 -1.18 9.27 1.80
N PHE A 27 -1.79 10.42 1.51
CA PHE A 27 -3.15 10.53 1.01
C PHE A 27 -3.17 11.49 -0.20
N GLY A 28 -3.47 10.98 -1.38
CA GLY A 28 -3.17 11.67 -2.64
C GLY A 28 -1.68 11.99 -2.72
N LEU A 29 -1.33 13.28 -2.71
CA LEU A 29 0.04 13.79 -2.68
C LEU A 29 0.47 14.36 -1.32
N CYS A 30 -0.40 14.30 -0.31
CA CYS A 30 -0.13 14.82 1.01
C CYS A 30 0.55 13.76 1.88
N GLY A 31 1.67 14.13 2.51
CA GLY A 31 2.38 13.26 3.45
C GLY A 31 3.02 12.03 2.80
N ILE A 32 3.40 12.11 1.52
CA ILE A 32 4.08 11.02 0.82
C ILE A 32 5.60 11.03 1.11
N PRO A 33 6.26 9.87 1.17
CA PRO A 33 7.71 9.79 1.39
C PRO A 33 8.49 10.00 0.08
N GLU A 34 8.48 11.22 -0.50
CA GLU A 34 9.00 11.49 -1.86
C GLU A 34 10.42 10.95 -2.09
N ALA A 35 11.37 11.25 -1.18
CA ALA A 35 12.77 10.85 -1.32
C ALA A 35 12.95 9.33 -1.29
N LEU A 36 12.14 8.61 -0.49
CA LEU A 36 12.18 7.14 -0.44
C LEU A 36 11.53 6.53 -1.68
N ILE A 37 10.49 7.14 -2.23
CA ILE A 37 9.87 6.72 -3.50
C ILE A 37 10.85 6.88 -4.66
N ASP A 38 11.56 7.99 -4.74
CA ASP A 38 12.60 8.20 -5.75
C ASP A 38 13.73 7.17 -5.61
N ALA A 39 14.22 6.95 -4.39
CA ALA A 39 15.23 5.91 -4.15
C ALA A 39 14.73 4.50 -4.50
N LEU A 40 13.48 4.17 -4.18
CA LEU A 40 12.85 2.89 -4.52
C LEU A 40 12.74 2.70 -6.04
N ARG A 41 12.31 3.74 -6.78
CA ARG A 41 12.32 3.72 -8.25
C ARG A 41 13.72 3.39 -8.76
N ASP A 42 14.73 4.06 -8.23
CA ASP A 42 16.11 3.93 -8.71
C ASP A 42 16.75 2.57 -8.39
N THR A 43 16.21 1.80 -7.43
CA THR A 43 16.62 0.39 -7.23
C THR A 43 16.31 -0.50 -8.44
N GLY A 44 15.32 -0.11 -9.26
CA GLY A 44 14.85 -0.91 -10.38
C GLY A 44 14.05 -2.18 -10.00
N ALA A 45 13.82 -2.44 -8.71
CA ALA A 45 13.13 -3.63 -8.23
C ALA A 45 11.75 -3.81 -8.88
N LYS A 46 11.42 -5.04 -9.26
CA LYS A 46 10.23 -5.41 -10.05
C LYS A 46 9.28 -6.30 -9.26
N ASN A 47 8.10 -6.50 -9.83
CA ASN A 47 7.06 -7.37 -9.29
C ASN A 47 6.57 -6.97 -7.89
N LEU A 48 6.71 -5.69 -7.54
CA LEU A 48 6.34 -5.19 -6.22
C LEU A 48 4.82 -5.23 -6.04
N THR A 49 4.37 -5.55 -4.83
CA THR A 49 2.99 -5.29 -4.40
C THR A 49 2.99 -4.08 -3.51
N ALA A 50 2.24 -3.04 -3.86
CA ALA A 50 2.19 -1.80 -3.09
C ALA A 50 0.83 -1.61 -2.41
N ILE A 51 0.86 -1.43 -1.09
CA ILE A 51 -0.27 -1.05 -0.25
C ILE A 51 -0.20 0.47 -0.08
N SER A 52 -1.18 1.18 -0.62
CA SER A 52 -1.30 2.64 -0.45
C SER A 52 -2.72 3.07 -0.73
N ASN A 53 -3.18 4.13 -0.06
CA ASN A 53 -4.51 4.68 -0.29
C ASN A 53 -4.74 5.03 -1.77
N ASN A 54 -3.72 5.63 -2.39
CA ASN A 54 -3.66 6.01 -3.81
C ASN A 54 -2.26 5.72 -4.39
N ALA A 55 -2.12 5.82 -5.71
CA ALA A 55 -0.81 5.79 -6.36
C ALA A 55 -0.18 7.18 -6.59
N GLY A 56 -0.80 8.26 -6.10
CA GLY A 56 -0.42 9.61 -6.54
C GLY A 56 -0.86 9.88 -7.97
N VAL A 57 -0.10 10.65 -8.73
CA VAL A 57 -0.44 11.08 -10.11
C VAL A 57 0.67 10.68 -11.08
N ASP A 58 0.45 10.83 -12.38
CA ASP A 58 1.50 10.60 -13.39
C ASP A 58 2.76 11.46 -13.06
N GLY A 59 3.93 10.83 -13.07
CA GLY A 59 5.22 11.46 -12.75
C GLY A 59 5.47 11.81 -11.27
N PHE A 60 4.53 11.57 -10.33
CA PHE A 60 4.69 11.96 -8.93
C PHE A 60 4.06 11.00 -7.91
N GLY A 61 4.73 10.78 -6.78
CA GLY A 61 4.37 9.69 -5.86
C GLY A 61 4.61 8.32 -6.48
N LEU A 62 3.76 7.34 -6.18
CA LEU A 62 3.89 5.98 -6.71
C LEU A 62 3.66 5.88 -8.23
N GLY A 63 3.09 6.91 -8.87
CA GLY A 63 2.96 6.97 -10.33
C GLY A 63 4.29 6.81 -11.05
N LYS A 64 5.39 7.28 -10.45
CA LYS A 64 6.76 7.07 -10.94
C LYS A 64 7.12 5.58 -11.09
N LEU A 65 6.61 4.72 -10.21
CA LEU A 65 6.87 3.28 -10.23
C LEU A 65 5.93 2.53 -11.19
N LEU A 66 4.77 3.10 -11.49
CA LEU A 66 3.88 2.58 -12.54
C LEU A 66 4.51 2.82 -13.92
N GLU A 67 5.06 4.01 -14.17
CA GLU A 67 5.76 4.35 -15.42
C GLU A 67 6.94 3.42 -15.70
N THR A 68 7.69 3.04 -14.65
CA THR A 68 8.82 2.10 -14.77
C THR A 68 8.39 0.62 -14.70
N ARG A 69 7.08 0.34 -14.58
CA ARG A 69 6.51 -1.02 -14.43
C ARG A 69 7.16 -1.83 -13.31
N GLN A 70 7.42 -1.18 -12.17
CA GLN A 70 7.98 -1.84 -10.99
C GLN A 70 6.90 -2.50 -10.13
N ILE A 71 5.68 -1.97 -10.16
CA ILE A 71 4.56 -2.48 -9.39
C ILE A 71 3.75 -3.46 -10.25
N LYS A 72 3.59 -4.68 -9.76
CA LYS A 72 2.72 -5.71 -10.37
C LYS A 72 1.32 -5.67 -9.80
N LYS A 73 1.18 -5.35 -8.51
CA LYS A 73 -0.11 -5.31 -7.81
C LYS A 73 -0.23 -4.08 -6.92
N MET A 74 -1.38 -3.41 -6.98
CA MET A 74 -1.78 -2.38 -6.03
C MET A 74 -2.87 -2.89 -5.10
N ILE A 75 -2.73 -2.65 -3.80
CA ILE A 75 -3.80 -2.79 -2.81
C ILE A 75 -4.19 -1.37 -2.39
N SER A 76 -5.31 -0.87 -2.93
CA SER A 76 -5.67 0.54 -2.86
C SER A 76 -7.16 0.78 -2.69
N SER A 77 -7.50 1.93 -2.14
CA SER A 77 -8.90 2.33 -1.92
C SER A 77 -9.44 3.28 -2.97
N TYR A 78 -8.56 3.94 -3.72
CA TYR A 78 -8.95 4.86 -4.78
C TYR A 78 -7.83 5.03 -5.81
N VAL A 79 -8.19 4.91 -7.09
CA VAL A 79 -7.25 5.00 -8.21
C VAL A 79 -7.06 6.43 -8.71
N GLY A 80 -8.13 7.23 -8.71
CA GLY A 80 -8.29 8.41 -9.58
C GLY A 80 -7.14 9.43 -9.58
N GLU A 81 -7.09 10.20 -10.68
CA GLU A 81 -6.04 11.18 -11.04
C GLU A 81 -4.70 10.60 -11.54
N ASN A 82 -4.64 9.31 -11.85
CA ASN A 82 -3.47 8.65 -12.47
C ASN A 82 -3.88 7.89 -13.73
N LYS A 83 -3.57 8.43 -14.91
CA LYS A 83 -3.98 7.84 -16.18
C LYS A 83 -3.24 6.56 -16.48
N GLU A 84 -1.96 6.49 -16.14
CA GLU A 84 -1.16 5.28 -16.36
C GLU A 84 -1.66 4.12 -15.49
N PHE A 85 -2.08 4.39 -14.25
CA PHE A 85 -2.74 3.39 -13.41
C PHE A 85 -3.98 2.83 -14.10
N GLU A 86 -4.93 3.71 -14.47
CA GLU A 86 -6.18 3.31 -15.09
C GLU A 86 -5.92 2.50 -16.38
N ARG A 87 -4.98 2.96 -17.21
CA ARG A 87 -4.56 2.28 -18.43
C ARG A 87 -4.00 0.88 -18.15
N GLN A 88 -3.06 0.75 -17.22
CA GLN A 88 -2.44 -0.55 -16.88
C GLN A 88 -3.45 -1.52 -16.28
N TYR A 89 -4.35 -1.05 -15.43
CA TYR A 89 -5.42 -1.87 -14.85
C TYR A 89 -6.38 -2.38 -15.93
N LEU A 90 -6.88 -1.50 -16.80
CA LEU A 90 -7.78 -1.88 -17.90
C LEU A 90 -7.10 -2.79 -18.94
N ALA A 91 -5.79 -2.66 -19.12
CA ALA A 91 -5.00 -3.52 -19.99
C ALA A 91 -4.62 -4.88 -19.35
N GLY A 92 -4.90 -5.08 -18.05
CA GLY A 92 -4.48 -6.27 -17.31
C GLY A 92 -2.97 -6.33 -17.02
N GLU A 93 -2.24 -5.22 -17.17
CA GLU A 93 -0.81 -5.10 -16.86
C GLU A 93 -0.56 -4.93 -15.34
N LEU A 94 -1.54 -4.36 -14.63
CA LEU A 94 -1.51 -4.10 -13.19
C LEU A 94 -2.67 -4.79 -12.48
N GLU A 95 -2.36 -5.64 -11.51
CA GLU A 95 -3.37 -6.24 -10.63
C GLU A 95 -3.85 -5.21 -9.61
N LEU A 96 -5.16 -5.14 -9.38
CA LEU A 96 -5.76 -4.25 -8.38
C LEU A 96 -6.60 -5.04 -7.38
N GLU A 97 -6.23 -4.97 -6.10
CA GLU A 97 -7.10 -5.35 -4.99
C GLU A 97 -7.77 -4.10 -4.44
N PHE A 98 -8.99 -3.84 -4.90
CA PHE A 98 -9.77 -2.70 -4.43
C PHE A 98 -10.26 -2.92 -3.00
N THR A 99 -9.78 -2.11 -2.08
CA THR A 99 -10.05 -2.26 -0.63
C THR A 99 -10.65 -0.97 -0.09
N PRO A 100 -11.86 -0.98 0.51
CA PRO A 100 -12.43 0.22 1.13
C PRO A 100 -11.45 0.89 2.08
N GLN A 101 -11.38 2.22 2.07
CA GLN A 101 -10.34 2.97 2.80
C GLN A 101 -10.25 2.60 4.29
N GLY A 102 -11.39 2.56 4.98
CA GLY A 102 -11.44 2.18 6.40
C GLY A 102 -10.96 0.74 6.63
N THR A 103 -11.31 -0.18 5.73
CA THR A 103 -10.81 -1.57 5.74
C THR A 103 -9.31 -1.63 5.49
N LEU A 104 -8.77 -0.87 4.54
CA LEU A 104 -7.33 -0.82 4.23
C LEU A 104 -6.52 -0.35 5.45
N ALA A 105 -7.00 0.72 6.10
CA ALA A 105 -6.40 1.23 7.33
C ALA A 105 -6.42 0.18 8.46
N GLU A 106 -7.57 -0.46 8.67
CA GLU A 106 -7.70 -1.47 9.72
C GLU A 106 -6.89 -2.74 9.43
N LYS A 107 -6.76 -3.15 8.16
CA LYS A 107 -5.87 -4.26 7.77
C LYS A 107 -4.42 -4.02 8.17
N LEU A 108 -3.90 -2.82 7.93
CA LEU A 108 -2.54 -2.44 8.34
C LEU A 108 -2.42 -2.32 9.86
N ARG A 109 -3.38 -1.68 10.52
CA ARG A 109 -3.41 -1.54 11.99
C ARG A 109 -3.46 -2.91 12.68
N ALA A 110 -4.34 -3.80 12.23
CA ALA A 110 -4.49 -5.15 12.73
C ALA A 110 -3.20 -5.97 12.51
N GLY A 111 -2.58 -5.86 11.33
CA GLY A 111 -1.29 -6.49 11.04
C GLY A 111 -0.18 -6.06 12.01
N GLY A 112 -0.03 -4.75 12.21
CA GLY A 112 0.93 -4.20 13.18
C GLY A 112 0.62 -4.55 14.65
N ALA A 113 -0.62 -4.90 14.95
CA ALA A 113 -1.06 -5.33 16.28
C ALA A 113 -1.03 -6.86 16.48
N GLY A 114 -0.59 -7.63 15.50
CA GLY A 114 -0.57 -9.10 15.57
C GLY A 114 -1.96 -9.76 15.48
N ILE A 115 -2.96 -9.04 14.99
CA ILE A 115 -4.32 -9.55 14.77
C ILE A 115 -4.37 -10.10 13.34
N PRO A 116 -4.60 -11.40 13.12
CA PRO A 116 -4.51 -12.00 11.78
C PRO A 116 -5.74 -11.73 10.90
N ALA A 117 -6.91 -11.47 11.51
CA ALA A 117 -8.15 -11.15 10.82
C ALA A 117 -9.11 -10.40 11.76
N PHE A 118 -10.04 -9.64 11.18
CA PHE A 118 -11.12 -8.95 11.89
C PHE A 118 -12.41 -8.98 11.05
N PHE A 119 -13.55 -8.69 11.65
CA PHE A 119 -14.82 -8.57 10.95
C PHE A 119 -15.24 -7.10 10.84
N THR A 120 -15.77 -6.69 9.68
CA THR A 120 -16.29 -5.34 9.44
C THR A 120 -17.58 -5.37 8.63
N LYS A 121 -18.47 -4.40 8.83
CA LYS A 121 -19.69 -4.25 8.04
C LYS A 121 -19.39 -3.67 6.64
N THR A 122 -18.24 -3.01 6.48
CA THR A 122 -17.85 -2.34 5.24
C THR A 122 -17.68 -3.35 4.10
N GLY A 123 -18.48 -3.21 3.05
CA GLY A 123 -18.42 -4.03 1.84
C GLY A 123 -19.43 -5.18 1.78
N VAL A 124 -20.15 -5.46 2.88
CA VAL A 124 -21.24 -6.46 2.90
C VAL A 124 -22.28 -6.14 1.81
N GLY A 125 -22.66 -7.17 1.06
CA GLY A 125 -23.61 -7.04 -0.06
C GLY A 125 -23.04 -6.39 -1.32
N THR A 126 -21.72 -6.18 -1.41
CA THR A 126 -21.04 -5.64 -2.60
C THR A 126 -19.96 -6.60 -3.08
N ILE A 127 -19.35 -6.30 -4.24
CA ILE A 127 -18.26 -7.10 -4.82
C ILE A 127 -17.08 -7.29 -3.85
N VAL A 128 -16.89 -6.34 -2.92
CA VAL A 128 -15.81 -6.39 -1.93
C VAL A 128 -15.93 -7.61 -1.02
N ALA A 129 -17.15 -8.11 -0.78
CA ALA A 129 -17.40 -9.27 0.07
C ALA A 129 -17.35 -10.62 -0.68
N GLU A 130 -17.23 -10.61 -2.01
CA GLU A 130 -17.20 -11.85 -2.80
C GLU A 130 -16.01 -12.73 -2.43
N GLY A 131 -16.26 -14.03 -2.21
CA GLY A 131 -15.24 -15.01 -1.83
C GLY A 131 -14.70 -14.88 -0.40
N LYS A 132 -15.22 -13.95 0.41
CA LYS A 132 -14.82 -13.76 1.81
C LYS A 132 -15.79 -14.44 2.77
N GLU A 133 -15.29 -14.79 3.95
CA GLU A 133 -16.13 -15.33 5.02
C GLU A 133 -17.10 -14.25 5.53
N LEU A 134 -18.37 -14.62 5.66
CA LEU A 134 -19.40 -13.78 6.28
C LEU A 134 -19.80 -14.37 7.62
N ARG A 135 -20.08 -13.51 8.60
CA ARG A 135 -20.56 -13.92 9.91
C ARG A 135 -21.57 -12.93 10.46
N GLU A 136 -22.57 -13.45 11.14
CA GLU A 136 -23.56 -12.64 11.85
C GLU A 136 -23.09 -12.35 13.28
N PHE A 137 -23.24 -11.10 13.69
CA PHE A 137 -23.10 -10.65 15.08
C PHE A 137 -24.27 -9.72 15.38
N ASP A 138 -25.02 -10.01 16.45
CA ASP A 138 -26.12 -9.16 16.93
C ASP A 138 -27.19 -8.83 15.86
N GLY A 139 -27.52 -9.81 15.00
CA GLY A 139 -28.51 -9.66 13.93
C GLY A 139 -27.99 -8.93 12.68
N GLU A 140 -26.70 -8.60 12.63
CA GLU A 140 -26.08 -7.88 11.52
C GLU A 140 -24.99 -8.75 10.87
N THR A 141 -24.91 -8.74 9.54
CA THR A 141 -23.86 -9.47 8.80
C THR A 141 -22.59 -8.64 8.65
N TYR A 142 -21.44 -9.28 8.83
CA TYR A 142 -20.10 -8.72 8.70
C TYR A 142 -19.26 -9.59 7.77
N VAL A 143 -18.25 -8.99 7.12
CA VAL A 143 -17.26 -9.69 6.30
C VAL A 143 -15.93 -9.81 7.03
N MET A 144 -15.31 -10.99 6.97
CA MET A 144 -13.96 -11.21 7.49
C MET A 144 -12.92 -10.61 6.56
N GLU A 145 -12.03 -9.80 7.11
CA GLU A 145 -10.89 -9.23 6.43
C GLU A 145 -9.58 -9.72 7.05
N ARG A 146 -8.66 -10.15 6.19
CA ARG A 146 -7.30 -10.55 6.58
C ARG A 146 -6.42 -9.32 6.70
N SER A 147 -5.59 -9.28 7.73
CA SER A 147 -4.63 -8.21 7.97
C SER A 147 -3.51 -8.19 6.93
N LEU A 148 -2.85 -7.04 6.79
CA LEU A 148 -1.72 -6.83 5.89
C LEU A 148 -0.46 -6.59 6.73
N VAL A 149 0.60 -7.34 6.41
CA VAL A 149 1.92 -7.21 7.05
C VAL A 149 2.94 -6.99 5.94
N PRO A 150 3.30 -5.73 5.63
CA PRO A 150 4.29 -5.44 4.59
C PRO A 150 5.70 -5.84 5.04
N ASP A 151 6.54 -6.22 4.08
CA ASP A 151 7.97 -6.47 4.29
C ASP A 151 8.70 -5.18 4.66
N VAL A 152 8.32 -4.07 4.01
CA VAL A 152 8.91 -2.73 4.22
C VAL A 152 7.80 -1.67 4.21
N ALA A 153 7.91 -0.70 5.12
CA ALA A 153 7.03 0.47 5.16
C ALA A 153 7.82 1.75 4.87
N LEU A 154 7.39 2.50 3.86
CA LEU A 154 7.92 3.83 3.53
C LEU A 154 6.97 4.89 4.09
N VAL A 155 7.43 5.71 5.03
CA VAL A 155 6.59 6.68 5.75
C VAL A 155 7.20 8.08 5.74
N LYS A 156 6.33 9.10 5.83
CA LYS A 156 6.72 10.50 5.99
C LYS A 156 6.32 10.97 7.39
N ALA A 157 7.23 11.67 8.06
CA ALA A 157 6.98 12.34 9.32
C ALA A 157 7.43 13.80 9.24
N HIS A 158 6.88 14.65 10.11
CA HIS A 158 7.33 16.04 10.22
C HIS A 158 8.68 16.14 10.94
N ARG A 159 8.89 15.33 11.98
CA ARG A 159 10.13 15.24 12.77
C ARG A 159 10.31 13.80 13.25
N ALA A 160 11.57 13.40 13.42
CA ALA A 160 12.00 12.16 14.04
C ALA A 160 13.20 12.47 14.95
N ASP A 161 13.38 11.71 16.02
CA ASP A 161 14.59 11.79 16.84
C ASP A 161 15.59 10.69 16.45
N LYS A 162 16.65 10.50 17.24
CA LYS A 162 17.68 9.49 16.94
C LYS A 162 17.21 8.05 17.16
N SER A 163 16.12 7.85 17.90
CA SER A 163 15.53 6.56 18.24
C SER A 163 14.47 6.11 17.23
N GLY A 164 14.02 7.01 16.36
CA GLY A 164 12.98 6.78 15.35
C GLY A 164 11.71 7.55 15.68
#